data_AF-A0A811JUV2-F1
#
_entry.id   AF-A0A811JUV2-F1
#
_cell.length_a   1.000
_cell.length_b   1.000
_cell.length_c   1.000
_cell.angle_alpha   90.00
_cell.angle_beta   90.00
_cell.angle_gamma   90.00
#
_symmetry.space_group_name_H-M   'P 1'
#
loop_
_entity.id
_entity.type
_entity.pdbx_description
1 polymer ?
#
loop_
_entity_poly.entity_id
_entity_poly.type
_entity_poly.pdbx_seq_one_letter_code
_entity_poly.pdbx_strand_id
1 'polypeptide(L)'
;MLKHLLVGLSVALVVYCTVDTINTSVLKKILTYSACHTNCEGDLPDLILDLLEFEDTYEKIMTICQKIKGVSECLQEKKCGFANRFVMIYGGFYDLCTSKKFNYITAYDQCLQDNLDQALQDADNHCEFTQEIERFSHDPIVISNAGKGGATFIPLISRTGPLCTSTICFLPNFQQTLDAVCPVAGSVMTAAMMRPFYHGLNFVNNLGSAVGSTIKRSVPPQCYPLGNKTFLNMVRKPRQQY
;
A
#
# COMPACT_ATOMS: atom_id res chain seq x y z
N MET A 1 -51.74 9.22 -7.27
CA MET A 1 -50.85 10.20 -6.60
C MET A 1 -49.90 9.58 -5.56
N LEU A 2 -49.55 8.27 -5.67
CA LEU A 2 -48.63 7.61 -4.73
C LEU A 2 -47.60 6.73 -5.45
N LYS A 3 -47.18 7.13 -6.66
CA LYS A 3 -46.21 6.41 -7.51
C LYS A 3 -45.00 7.25 -7.95
N HIS A 4 -44.86 8.48 -7.44
CA HIS A 4 -43.75 9.38 -7.78
C HIS A 4 -42.89 9.82 -6.58
N LEU A 5 -43.07 9.22 -5.39
CA LEU A 5 -42.29 9.56 -4.18
C LEU A 5 -41.18 8.54 -3.84
N LEU A 6 -41.02 7.47 -4.62
CA LEU A 6 -40.03 6.41 -4.38
C LEU A 6 -38.85 6.42 -5.37
N VAL A 7 -38.75 7.47 -6.20
CA VAL A 7 -37.64 7.65 -7.16
C VAL A 7 -36.65 8.73 -6.68
N GLY A 8 -36.90 9.36 -5.53
CA GLY A 8 -36.16 10.53 -5.04
C GLY A 8 -35.26 10.31 -3.81
N LEU A 9 -35.04 9.07 -3.35
CA LEU A 9 -34.32 8.80 -2.09
C LEU A 9 -33.40 7.58 -2.11
N SER A 10 -32.94 7.18 -3.29
CA SER A 10 -31.97 6.08 -3.49
C SER A 10 -30.72 6.51 -4.27
N VAL A 11 -30.43 7.81 -4.36
CA VAL A 11 -29.25 8.37 -5.06
C VAL A 11 -28.36 9.22 -4.14
N ALA A 12 -28.62 9.25 -2.83
CA ALA A 12 -27.93 10.16 -1.91
C ALA A 12 -27.31 9.46 -0.69
N LEU A 13 -26.60 8.34 -0.90
CA LEU A 13 -25.66 7.77 0.07
C LEU A 13 -24.57 6.95 -0.66
N VAL A 14 -24.03 7.48 -1.76
CA VAL A 14 -22.62 7.20 -2.08
C VAL A 14 -21.85 8.25 -1.29
N VAL A 15 -21.62 7.97 -0.01
CA VAL A 15 -20.61 8.68 0.74
C VAL A 15 -19.30 8.24 0.12
N TYR A 16 -18.85 8.99 -0.90
CA TYR A 16 -17.45 8.98 -1.28
C TYR A 16 -16.69 9.27 0.01
N CYS A 17 -15.95 8.28 0.52
CA CYS A 17 -14.97 8.55 1.56
C CYS A 17 -13.95 9.47 0.90
N THR A 18 -14.06 10.78 1.10
CA THR A 18 -13.02 11.69 0.68
C THR A 18 -11.81 11.40 1.56
N VAL A 19 -10.62 11.28 0.96
CA VAL A 19 -9.37 10.97 1.68
C VAL A 19 -8.98 12.04 2.70
N ASP A 20 -9.68 13.17 2.73
CA ASP A 20 -9.65 14.18 3.79
C ASP A 20 -9.87 13.61 5.20
N THR A 21 -10.45 12.42 5.32
CA THR A 21 -10.61 11.74 6.61
C THR A 21 -9.35 10.99 7.04
N ILE A 22 -8.42 10.61 6.16
CA ILE A 22 -7.24 9.85 6.58
C ILE A 22 -6.27 10.77 7.35
N ASN A 23 -5.83 10.34 8.53
CA ASN A 23 -4.82 11.07 9.30
C ASN A 23 -3.42 10.86 8.70
N THR A 24 -3.15 11.54 7.58
CA THR A 24 -1.89 11.45 6.85
C THR A 24 -0.69 11.87 7.71
N SER A 25 -0.87 12.76 8.69
CA SER A 25 0.20 13.12 9.64
C SER A 25 0.68 11.92 10.46
N VAL A 26 -0.24 11.08 10.92
CA VAL A 26 0.08 9.85 11.66
C VAL A 26 0.78 8.85 10.75
N LEU A 27 0.26 8.64 9.53
CA LEU A 27 0.88 7.74 8.56
C LEU A 27 2.30 8.19 8.16
N LYS A 28 2.51 9.49 7.89
CA LYS A 28 3.83 10.07 7.61
C LYS A 28 4.81 9.81 8.77
N LYS A 29 4.37 9.96 10.02
CA LYS A 29 5.21 9.65 11.20
C LYS A 29 5.54 8.16 11.32
N ILE A 30 4.69 7.26 10.83
CA ILE A 30 4.98 5.82 10.77
C ILE A 30 6.00 5.53 9.66
N LEU A 31 5.99 6.30 8.56
CA LEU A 31 6.91 6.11 7.44
C LEU A 31 8.29 6.78 7.67
N THR A 32 8.31 7.93 8.34
CA THR A 32 9.52 8.75 8.56
C THR A 32 10.14 8.50 9.93
N TYR A 33 11.44 8.23 9.98
CA TYR A 33 12.11 7.82 11.23
C TYR A 33 13.38 8.61 11.58
N SER A 34 13.96 9.36 10.65
CA SER A 34 15.15 10.16 10.95
C SER A 34 15.29 11.34 10.00
N ALA A 35 16.00 12.37 10.46
CA ALA A 35 16.33 13.53 9.65
C ALA A 35 17.09 13.15 8.35
N CYS A 36 17.89 12.08 8.37
CA CYS A 36 18.58 11.57 7.17
C CYS A 36 17.56 11.15 6.09
N HIS A 37 16.55 10.38 6.49
CA HIS A 37 15.48 9.95 5.61
C HIS A 37 14.62 11.13 5.14
N THR A 38 14.20 12.01 6.05
CA THR A 38 13.41 13.20 5.69
C THR A 38 14.12 14.06 4.64
N ASN A 39 15.44 14.25 4.78
CA ASN A 39 16.22 15.05 3.83
C ASN A 39 16.37 14.40 2.46
N CYS A 40 16.45 13.06 2.38
CA CYS A 40 16.58 12.34 1.11
C CYS A 40 15.23 12.06 0.45
N GLU A 41 14.19 11.73 1.23
CA GLU A 41 12.87 11.33 0.73
C GLU A 41 12.04 12.55 0.27
N GLY A 42 12.25 13.72 0.87
CA GLY A 42 11.54 14.95 0.49
C GLY A 42 10.03 14.77 0.61
N ASP A 43 9.32 14.98 -0.50
CA ASP A 43 7.86 14.86 -0.64
C ASP A 43 7.40 13.45 -1.07
N LEU A 44 8.31 12.47 -1.20
CA LEU A 44 7.95 11.11 -1.59
C LEU A 44 6.89 10.45 -0.67
N PRO A 45 6.94 10.60 0.67
CA PRO A 45 5.88 10.05 1.53
C PRO A 45 4.51 10.64 1.24
N ASP A 46 4.45 11.92 0.86
CA ASP A 46 3.21 12.64 0.57
C ASP A 46 2.60 12.09 -0.71
N LEU A 47 3.39 12.03 -1.79
CA LEU A 47 2.98 11.46 -3.06
C LEU A 47 2.42 10.03 -2.96
N ILE A 48 2.96 9.22 -2.05
CA ILE A 48 2.47 7.85 -1.85
C ILE A 48 1.16 7.84 -1.08
N LEU A 49 0.99 8.72 -0.10
CA LEU A 49 -0.27 8.82 0.64
C LEU A 49 -1.38 9.38 -0.26
N ASP A 50 -1.05 10.27 -1.20
CA ASP A 50 -1.97 10.79 -2.21
C ASP A 50 -2.47 9.69 -3.18
N LEU A 51 -1.81 8.53 -3.26
CA LEU A 51 -2.32 7.38 -4.02
C LEU A 51 -3.56 6.75 -3.37
N LEU A 52 -3.85 7.04 -2.10
CA LEU A 52 -5.05 6.55 -1.42
C LEU A 52 -6.33 7.23 -1.91
N GLU A 53 -6.19 8.35 -2.65
CA GLU A 53 -7.30 9.08 -3.28
C GLU A 53 -7.89 8.34 -4.48
N PHE A 54 -7.12 7.46 -5.10
CA PHE A 54 -7.48 6.78 -6.35
C PHE A 54 -7.97 7.78 -7.41
N GLU A 55 -7.21 8.87 -7.55
CA GLU A 55 -7.41 9.96 -8.51
C GLU A 55 -6.05 10.34 -9.11
N ASP A 56 -5.99 10.40 -10.44
CA ASP A 56 -4.78 10.63 -11.24
C ASP A 56 -3.64 9.68 -10.82
N THR A 57 -3.99 8.43 -10.47
CA THR A 57 -3.04 7.50 -9.84
C THR A 57 -1.87 7.19 -10.77
N TYR A 58 -2.11 7.11 -12.08
CA TYR A 58 -1.06 6.82 -13.05
C TYR A 58 0.00 7.94 -13.06
N GLU A 59 -0.43 9.20 -13.12
CA GLU A 59 0.40 10.39 -13.12
C GLU A 59 1.20 10.50 -11.81
N LYS A 60 0.55 10.21 -10.67
CA LYS A 60 1.20 10.13 -9.35
C LYS A 60 2.28 9.03 -9.32
N ILE A 61 2.00 7.83 -9.86
CA ILE A 61 2.98 6.75 -10.00
C ILE A 61 4.16 7.18 -10.88
N MET A 62 3.91 7.85 -12.00
CA MET A 62 4.98 8.33 -12.89
C MET A 62 5.86 9.35 -12.18
N THR A 63 5.27 10.25 -11.38
CA THR A 63 5.99 11.21 -10.54
C THR A 63 6.84 10.51 -9.48
N ILE A 64 6.29 9.50 -8.81
CA ILE A 64 7.04 8.65 -7.87
C ILE A 64 8.22 7.98 -8.57
N CYS A 65 8.02 7.43 -9.77
CA CYS A 65 9.08 6.77 -10.53
C CYS A 65 10.23 7.70 -10.93
N GLN A 66 9.94 8.97 -11.20
CA GLN A 66 10.98 9.97 -11.48
C GLN A 66 11.84 10.28 -10.25
N LYS A 67 11.24 10.23 -9.05
CA LYS A 67 11.90 10.61 -7.79
C LYS A 67 12.65 9.46 -7.12
N ILE A 68 12.07 8.25 -7.13
CA ILE A 68 12.48 7.15 -6.26
C ILE A 68 13.94 6.72 -6.43
N LYS A 69 14.49 6.86 -7.64
CA LYS A 69 15.90 6.55 -7.92
C LYS A 69 16.84 7.53 -7.18
N GLY A 70 16.60 8.83 -7.30
CA GLY A 70 17.39 9.86 -6.62
C GLY A 70 17.32 9.76 -5.10
N VAL A 71 16.15 9.39 -4.57
CA VAL A 71 15.99 9.11 -3.13
C VAL A 71 16.87 7.93 -2.71
N SER A 72 16.83 6.82 -3.46
CA SER A 72 17.66 5.65 -3.17
C SER A 72 19.16 5.96 -3.22
N GLU A 73 19.61 6.75 -4.20
CA GLU A 73 21.01 7.17 -4.34
C GLU A 73 21.43 8.06 -3.16
N CYS A 74 20.62 9.06 -2.80
CA CYS A 74 20.86 9.92 -1.63
C CYS A 74 21.02 9.11 -0.33
N LEU A 75 20.12 8.16 -0.07
CA LEU A 75 20.17 7.32 1.13
C LEU A 75 21.45 6.49 1.19
N GLN A 76 21.93 5.98 0.05
CA GLN A 76 23.19 5.24 -0.04
C GLN A 76 24.40 6.14 0.18
N GLU A 77 24.47 7.29 -0.49
CA GLU A 77 25.57 8.24 -0.39
C GLU A 77 25.72 8.81 1.03
N LYS A 78 24.60 9.18 1.67
CA LYS A 78 24.58 9.68 3.04
C LYS A 78 24.73 8.56 4.07
N LYS A 79 24.79 7.29 3.64
CA LYS A 79 24.84 6.10 4.50
C LYS A 79 23.74 6.14 5.57
N CYS A 80 22.53 6.53 5.18
CA CYS A 80 21.41 6.56 6.12
C CYS A 80 21.21 5.15 6.70
N GLY A 81 21.27 5.05 8.03
CA GLY A 81 21.01 3.80 8.72
C GLY A 81 19.62 3.28 8.35
N PHE A 82 19.46 1.95 8.25
CA PHE A 82 18.22 1.30 7.82
C PHE A 82 17.83 1.48 6.34
N ALA A 83 18.79 1.47 5.41
CA ALA A 83 18.50 1.36 3.97
C ALA A 83 17.55 0.20 3.61
N ASN A 84 17.58 -0.91 4.37
CA ASN A 84 16.61 -2.01 4.23
C ASN A 84 15.14 -1.57 4.46
N ARG A 85 14.88 -0.50 5.22
CA ARG A 85 13.54 0.07 5.40
C ARG A 85 13.05 0.78 4.16
N PHE A 86 13.93 1.48 3.43
CA PHE A 86 13.55 2.05 2.14
C PHE A 86 13.02 0.95 1.21
N VAL A 87 13.68 -0.20 1.18
CA VAL A 87 13.22 -1.36 0.41
C VAL A 87 11.93 -1.98 1.00
N MET A 88 11.70 -1.92 2.31
CA MET A 88 10.43 -2.38 2.89
C MET A 88 9.25 -1.46 2.57
N ILE A 89 9.44 -0.15 2.55
CA ILE A 89 8.36 0.83 2.33
C ILE A 89 8.17 1.07 0.83
N TYR A 90 9.26 1.39 0.14
CA TYR A 90 9.26 1.85 -1.24
C TYR A 90 9.71 0.77 -2.23
N GLY A 91 10.12 -0.41 -1.78
CA GLY A 91 10.67 -1.45 -2.66
C GLY A 91 9.72 -1.94 -3.75
N GLY A 92 8.41 -1.82 -3.52
CA GLY A 92 7.39 -2.05 -4.55
C GLY A 92 7.51 -1.06 -5.71
N PHE A 93 7.48 0.23 -5.41
CA PHE A 93 7.69 1.29 -6.39
C PHE A 93 9.08 1.22 -7.01
N TYR A 94 10.13 0.98 -6.22
CA TYR A 94 11.48 0.89 -6.74
C TYR A 94 11.59 -0.23 -7.79
N ASP A 95 11.07 -1.43 -7.49
CA ASP A 95 11.02 -2.55 -8.43
C ASP A 95 10.13 -2.23 -9.65
N LEU A 96 8.99 -1.55 -9.44
CA LEU A 96 8.09 -1.14 -10.54
C LEU A 96 8.80 -0.18 -11.50
N CYS A 97 9.50 0.82 -10.98
CA CYS A 97 10.06 1.95 -11.73
C CYS A 97 11.45 1.67 -12.32
N THR A 98 12.22 0.73 -11.75
CA THR A 98 13.61 0.48 -12.17
C THR A 98 13.83 -0.86 -12.86
N SER A 99 12.83 -1.76 -12.85
CA SER A 99 12.95 -3.06 -13.51
C SER A 99 12.30 -3.06 -14.90
N LYS A 100 12.42 -4.20 -15.60
CA LYS A 100 11.68 -4.45 -16.84
C LYS A 100 10.16 -4.31 -16.69
N LYS A 101 9.62 -4.30 -15.47
CA LYS A 101 8.21 -4.03 -15.18
C LYS A 101 7.78 -2.64 -15.61
N PHE A 102 8.67 -1.66 -15.56
CA PHE A 102 8.37 -0.29 -16.01
C PHE A 102 7.97 -0.27 -17.48
N ASN A 103 8.63 -1.06 -18.32
CA ASN A 103 8.29 -1.18 -19.74
C ASN A 103 6.87 -1.71 -19.97
N TYR A 104 6.34 -2.54 -19.05
CA TYR A 104 4.94 -2.96 -19.12
C TYR A 104 4.01 -1.82 -18.76
N ILE A 105 4.30 -1.06 -17.69
CA ILE A 105 3.50 0.10 -17.32
C ILE A 105 3.43 1.11 -18.47
N THR A 106 4.56 1.41 -19.12
CA THR A 106 4.58 2.34 -20.26
C THR A 106 3.95 1.76 -21.53
N ALA A 107 3.90 0.44 -21.69
CA ALA A 107 3.27 -0.19 -22.86
C ALA A 107 1.74 -0.22 -22.78
N TYR A 108 1.18 -0.03 -21.57
CA TYR A 108 -0.25 0.06 -21.31
C TYR A 108 -0.63 1.45 -20.79
N ASP A 109 0.15 2.48 -21.13
CA ASP A 109 0.00 3.84 -20.59
C ASP A 109 -1.43 4.38 -20.72
N GLN A 110 -1.98 4.37 -21.93
CA GLN A 110 -3.33 4.85 -22.22
C GLN A 110 -4.38 4.02 -21.46
N CYS A 111 -4.23 2.70 -21.45
CA CYS A 111 -5.16 1.82 -20.73
C CYS A 111 -5.16 2.13 -19.23
N LEU A 112 -3.97 2.31 -18.65
CA LEU A 112 -3.81 2.62 -17.23
C LEU A 112 -4.36 4.00 -16.88
N GLN A 113 -4.12 5.01 -17.71
CA GLN A 113 -4.73 6.34 -17.54
C GLN A 113 -6.26 6.25 -17.51
N ASP A 114 -6.84 5.46 -18.40
CA ASP A 114 -8.29 5.37 -18.55
C ASP A 114 -8.98 4.48 -17.49
N ASN A 115 -8.27 3.52 -16.90
CA ASN A 115 -8.91 2.44 -16.10
C ASN A 115 -8.32 2.21 -14.70
N LEU A 116 -7.14 2.74 -14.37
CA LEU A 116 -6.46 2.43 -13.11
C LEU A 116 -7.26 2.89 -11.89
N ASP A 117 -7.71 4.15 -11.91
CA ASP A 117 -8.45 4.75 -10.80
C ASP A 117 -9.75 4.00 -10.54
N GLN A 118 -10.52 3.71 -11.60
CA GLN A 118 -11.76 2.93 -11.47
C GLN A 118 -11.50 1.54 -10.90
N ALA A 119 -10.45 0.85 -11.35
CA ALA A 119 -10.12 -0.47 -10.84
C ALA A 119 -9.72 -0.46 -9.35
N LEU A 120 -9.04 0.60 -8.90
CA LEU A 120 -8.69 0.81 -7.49
C LEU A 120 -9.93 1.11 -6.65
N GLN A 121 -10.79 2.02 -7.11
CA GLN A 121 -12.04 2.39 -6.45
C GLN A 121 -12.99 1.19 -6.35
N ASP A 122 -13.13 0.39 -7.40
CA ASP A 122 -13.96 -0.82 -7.37
C ASP A 122 -13.47 -1.84 -6.35
N ALA A 123 -12.14 -2.04 -6.29
CA ALA A 123 -11.53 -2.94 -5.31
C ALA A 123 -11.67 -2.40 -3.89
N ASP A 124 -11.56 -1.09 -3.69
CA ASP A 124 -11.73 -0.44 -2.40
C ASP A 124 -13.17 -0.49 -1.91
N ASN A 125 -14.13 -0.17 -2.77
CA ASN A 125 -15.57 -0.26 -2.47
C ASN A 125 -15.96 -1.68 -2.06
N HIS A 126 -15.28 -2.70 -2.60
CA HIS A 126 -15.52 -4.09 -2.23
C HIS A 126 -14.84 -4.52 -0.92
N CYS A 127 -13.67 -3.95 -0.61
CA CYS A 127 -12.79 -4.45 0.45
C CYS A 127 -12.59 -3.48 1.62
N GLU A 128 -13.12 -2.26 1.54
CA GLU A 128 -13.02 -1.18 2.54
C GLU A 128 -11.57 -0.84 2.94
N PHE A 129 -10.64 -0.81 1.97
CA PHE A 129 -9.21 -0.65 2.23
C PHE A 129 -8.82 0.73 2.74
N THR A 130 -9.25 1.79 2.07
CA THR A 130 -9.03 3.17 2.51
C THR A 130 -9.71 3.43 3.86
N GLN A 131 -10.90 2.87 4.07
CA GLN A 131 -11.62 2.98 5.33
C GLN A 131 -10.87 2.31 6.49
N GLU A 132 -10.27 1.14 6.26
CA GLU A 132 -9.43 0.49 7.28
C GLU A 132 -8.12 1.24 7.53
N ILE A 133 -7.55 1.89 6.52
CA ILE A 133 -6.42 2.82 6.71
C ILE A 133 -6.86 4.02 7.56
N GLU A 134 -8.02 4.60 7.28
CA GLU A 134 -8.58 5.71 8.05
C GLU A 134 -8.73 5.31 9.53
N ARG A 135 -9.42 4.19 9.79
CA ARG A 135 -9.62 3.63 11.15
C ARG A 135 -8.29 3.40 11.85
N PHE A 136 -7.31 2.82 11.15
CA PHE A 136 -5.98 2.59 11.70
C PHE A 136 -5.26 3.90 12.03
N SER A 137 -5.32 4.90 11.14
CA SER A 137 -4.67 6.21 11.32
C SER A 137 -5.24 7.03 12.48
N HIS A 138 -6.48 6.75 12.88
CA HIS A 138 -7.18 7.38 14.00
C HIS A 138 -7.14 6.59 15.31
N ASP A 139 -6.57 5.39 15.29
CA ASP A 139 -6.48 4.56 16.48
C ASP A 139 -5.60 5.23 17.55
N PRO A 140 -6.08 5.40 18.80
CA PRO A 140 -5.31 6.08 19.84
C PRO A 140 -3.96 5.42 20.15
N ILE A 141 -3.85 4.10 20.02
CA ILE A 141 -2.59 3.36 20.18
C ILE A 141 -1.67 3.67 19.00
N VAL A 142 -2.21 3.77 17.78
CA VAL A 142 -1.42 4.14 16.61
C VAL A 142 -0.90 5.57 16.72
N ILE A 143 -1.79 6.53 16.99
CA ILE A 143 -1.43 7.95 17.18
C ILE A 143 -0.34 8.10 18.24
N SER A 144 -0.50 7.45 19.39
CA SER A 144 0.43 7.59 20.51
C SER A 144 1.78 6.91 20.27
N ASN A 145 1.91 5.99 19.31
CA ASN A 145 3.13 5.23 19.04
C ASN A 145 3.81 5.57 17.71
N ALA A 146 3.14 6.32 16.82
CA ALA A 146 3.68 6.77 15.55
C ALA A 146 5.00 7.55 15.71
N GLY A 147 6.01 7.24 14.90
CA GLY A 147 7.33 7.90 14.90
C GLY A 147 8.25 7.59 16.08
N LYS A 148 7.78 6.85 17.11
CA LYS A 148 8.60 6.55 18.31
C LYS A 148 9.63 5.44 18.10
N GLY A 149 9.37 4.51 17.18
CA GLY A 149 10.27 3.41 16.82
C GLY A 149 10.58 2.43 17.96
N GLY A 150 11.50 1.49 17.68
CA GLY A 150 11.92 0.49 18.66
C GLY A 150 10.76 -0.39 19.15
N ALA A 151 10.65 -0.57 20.48
CA ALA A 151 9.64 -1.43 21.09
C ALA A 151 8.19 -0.94 20.87
N THR A 152 7.98 0.33 20.53
CA THR A 152 6.63 0.88 20.26
C THR A 152 6.02 0.35 18.95
N PHE A 153 6.83 -0.29 18.11
CA PHE A 153 6.36 -0.97 16.91
C PHE A 153 5.46 -2.18 17.23
N ILE A 154 5.64 -2.83 18.38
CA ILE A 154 4.82 -3.97 18.79
C ILE A 154 3.34 -3.59 18.99
N PRO A 155 3.01 -2.54 19.76
CA PRO A 155 1.66 -1.99 19.80
C PRO A 155 1.08 -1.65 18.42
N LEU A 156 1.88 -1.06 17.52
CA LEU A 156 1.42 -0.70 16.17
C LEU A 156 0.99 -1.93 15.35
N ILE A 157 1.83 -2.97 15.31
CA ILE A 157 1.52 -4.22 14.59
C ILE A 157 0.24 -4.86 15.14
N SER A 158 0.03 -4.83 16.45
CA SER A 158 -1.15 -5.48 17.06
C SER A 158 -2.49 -4.88 16.58
N ARG A 159 -2.47 -3.68 16.01
CA ARG A 159 -3.65 -2.97 15.48
C ARG A 159 -3.88 -3.21 13.98
N THR A 160 -3.00 -3.93 13.27
CA THR A 160 -3.11 -4.09 11.81
C THR A 160 -4.09 -5.19 11.38
N GLY A 161 -4.78 -5.86 12.31
CA GLY A 161 -5.63 -7.01 12.00
C GLY A 161 -6.70 -6.71 10.94
N PRO A 162 -7.58 -5.72 11.15
CA PRO A 162 -8.57 -5.29 10.15
C PRO A 162 -7.94 -4.86 8.82
N LEU A 163 -6.89 -4.04 8.88
CA LEU A 163 -6.15 -3.60 7.69
C LEU A 163 -5.59 -4.79 6.87
N CYS A 164 -5.08 -5.82 7.53
CA CYS A 164 -4.61 -7.04 6.86
C CYS A 164 -5.74 -7.79 6.17
N THR A 165 -6.91 -7.94 6.82
CA THR A 165 -8.09 -8.56 6.20
C THR A 165 -8.48 -7.82 4.93
N SER A 166 -8.58 -6.49 5.02
CA SER A 166 -8.92 -5.65 3.88
C SER A 166 -7.87 -5.73 2.76
N THR A 167 -6.58 -5.67 3.10
CA THR A 167 -5.47 -5.80 2.13
C THR A 167 -5.52 -7.15 1.40
N ILE A 168 -5.81 -8.24 2.10
CA ILE A 168 -5.91 -9.60 1.54
C ILE A 168 -7.09 -9.70 0.57
N CYS A 169 -8.18 -8.96 0.80
CA CYS A 169 -9.30 -8.83 -0.13
C CYS A 169 -8.92 -7.94 -1.33
N PHE A 170 -8.34 -6.77 -1.05
CA PHE A 170 -8.09 -5.71 -2.02
C PHE A 170 -7.13 -6.16 -3.12
N LEU A 171 -5.98 -6.75 -2.76
CA LEU A 171 -4.93 -7.06 -3.73
C LEU A 171 -5.40 -8.02 -4.85
N PRO A 172 -6.04 -9.18 -4.56
CA PRO A 172 -6.54 -10.05 -5.62
C PRO A 172 -7.72 -9.46 -6.40
N ASN A 173 -8.57 -8.64 -5.75
CA ASN A 173 -9.68 -7.98 -6.42
C ASN A 173 -9.16 -6.95 -7.43
N PHE A 174 -8.29 -6.03 -6.98
CA PHE A 174 -7.62 -5.05 -7.83
C PHE A 174 -6.89 -5.70 -9.00
N GLN A 175 -6.12 -6.77 -8.73
CA GLN A 175 -5.45 -7.53 -9.78
C GLN A 175 -6.45 -8.00 -10.85
N GLN A 176 -7.54 -8.63 -10.43
CA GLN A 176 -8.54 -9.20 -11.33
C GLN A 176 -9.28 -8.13 -12.12
N THR A 177 -9.71 -7.05 -11.45
CA THR A 177 -10.44 -5.94 -12.05
C THR A 177 -9.57 -5.25 -13.10
N LEU A 178 -8.33 -4.94 -12.78
CA LEU A 178 -7.43 -4.28 -13.72
C LEU A 178 -6.98 -5.22 -14.85
N ASP A 179 -6.66 -6.49 -14.58
CA ASP A 179 -6.28 -7.43 -15.64
C ASP A 179 -7.42 -7.74 -16.63
N ALA A 180 -8.68 -7.49 -16.24
CA ALA A 180 -9.82 -7.66 -17.14
C ALA A 180 -9.91 -6.58 -18.23
N VAL A 181 -9.36 -5.39 -17.97
CA VAL A 181 -9.42 -4.24 -18.90
C VAL A 181 -8.04 -3.88 -19.46
N CYS A 182 -6.98 -4.00 -18.64
CA CYS A 182 -5.58 -3.80 -19.00
C CYS A 182 -4.81 -5.11 -18.73
N PRO A 183 -4.76 -6.03 -19.71
CA PRO A 183 -4.17 -7.35 -19.53
C PRO A 183 -2.76 -7.31 -18.93
N VAL A 184 -2.52 -8.12 -17.90
CA VAL A 184 -1.24 -8.27 -17.20
C VAL A 184 -0.85 -7.08 -16.31
N ALA A 185 -1.44 -5.89 -16.50
CA ALA A 185 -1.08 -4.70 -15.74
C ALA A 185 -1.44 -4.81 -14.25
N GLY A 186 -2.64 -5.34 -13.94
CA GLY A 186 -3.07 -5.65 -12.58
C GLY A 186 -2.14 -6.62 -11.88
N SER A 187 -1.70 -7.67 -12.58
CA SER A 187 -0.71 -8.62 -12.08
C SER A 187 0.66 -7.96 -11.78
N VAL A 188 1.12 -7.06 -12.65
CA VAL A 188 2.41 -6.35 -12.46
C VAL A 188 2.33 -5.40 -11.25
N MET A 189 1.28 -4.60 -11.16
CA MET A 189 1.08 -3.64 -10.07
C MET A 189 0.88 -4.34 -8.73
N THR A 190 0.04 -5.38 -8.68
CA THR A 190 -0.18 -6.18 -7.46
C THR A 190 1.11 -6.85 -7.00
N ALA A 191 1.92 -7.36 -7.93
CA ALA A 191 3.24 -7.91 -7.60
C ALA A 191 4.19 -6.86 -7.01
N ALA A 192 4.10 -5.60 -7.44
CA ALA A 192 4.84 -4.49 -6.85
C ALA A 192 4.31 -4.13 -5.46
N MET A 193 2.99 -3.98 -5.29
CA MET A 193 2.33 -3.72 -4.00
C MET A 193 2.64 -4.78 -2.94
N MET A 194 2.90 -6.02 -3.34
CA MET A 194 3.27 -7.10 -2.41
C MET A 194 4.73 -7.10 -1.95
N ARG A 195 5.64 -6.38 -2.64
CA ARG A 195 7.07 -6.38 -2.31
C ARG A 195 7.35 -6.00 -0.85
N PRO A 196 6.72 -4.97 -0.26
CA PRO A 196 6.83 -4.67 1.16
C PRO A 196 6.70 -5.88 2.08
N PHE A 197 5.71 -6.76 1.84
CA PHE A 197 5.50 -7.95 2.67
C PHE A 197 6.62 -8.99 2.53
N TYR A 198 7.15 -9.20 1.31
CA TYR A 198 8.32 -10.06 1.11
C TYR A 198 9.56 -9.55 1.84
N HIS A 199 9.80 -8.24 1.78
CA HIS A 199 10.94 -7.62 2.46
C HIS A 199 10.76 -7.62 3.97
N GLY A 200 9.56 -7.32 4.46
CA GLY A 200 9.20 -7.42 5.88
C GLY A 200 9.38 -8.83 6.42
N LEU A 201 8.98 -9.86 5.67
CA LEU A 201 9.19 -11.26 6.05
C LEU A 201 10.66 -11.63 6.17
N ASN A 202 11.47 -11.25 5.17
CA ASN A 202 12.91 -11.50 5.22
C ASN A 202 13.56 -10.73 6.38
N PHE A 203 13.13 -9.48 6.62
CA PHE A 203 13.60 -8.69 7.75
C PHE A 203 13.30 -9.39 9.07
N VAL A 204 12.05 -9.77 9.34
CA VAL A 204 11.66 -10.45 10.59
C VAL A 204 12.37 -11.78 10.78
N ASN A 205 12.59 -12.56 9.70
CA ASN A 205 13.30 -13.83 9.79
C ASN A 205 14.81 -13.67 10.03
N ASN A 206 15.39 -12.51 9.68
CA ASN A 206 16.79 -12.19 9.92
C ASN A 206 17.01 -11.51 11.29
N LEU A 207 15.95 -11.24 12.05
CA LEU A 207 16.08 -10.78 13.44
C LEU A 207 16.46 -11.96 14.35
N GLY A 208 17.16 -11.66 15.44
CA GLY A 208 17.47 -12.67 16.46
C GLY A 208 16.22 -13.38 16.97
N SER A 209 16.35 -14.66 17.33
CA SER A 209 15.23 -15.56 17.66
C SER A 209 14.25 -14.98 18.69
N ALA A 210 14.77 -14.29 19.71
CA ALA A 210 13.95 -13.62 20.73
C ALA A 210 13.05 -12.54 20.12
N VAL A 211 13.61 -11.59 19.37
CA VAL A 211 12.86 -10.47 18.75
C VAL A 211 11.91 -10.98 17.67
N GLY A 212 12.37 -11.89 16.82
CA GLY A 212 11.54 -12.50 15.77
C GLY A 212 10.33 -13.23 16.34
N SER A 213 10.48 -13.94 17.47
CA SER A 213 9.36 -14.62 18.13
C SER A 213 8.34 -13.64 18.73
N THR A 214 8.79 -12.55 19.35
CA THR A 214 7.91 -11.52 19.91
C THR A 214 7.09 -10.84 18.82
N ILE A 215 7.72 -10.48 17.70
CA ILE A 215 7.02 -9.90 16.56
C ILE A 215 5.98 -10.89 16.02
N LYS A 216 6.36 -12.14 15.77
CA LYS A 216 5.42 -13.16 15.26
C LYS A 216 4.21 -13.38 16.17
N ARG A 217 4.38 -13.30 17.49
CA ARG A 217 3.27 -13.37 18.46
C ARG A 217 2.39 -12.13 18.48
N SER A 218 2.96 -10.97 18.13
CA SER A 218 2.25 -9.68 18.14
C SER A 218 1.50 -9.42 16.83
N VAL A 219 1.87 -10.12 15.75
CA VAL A 219 1.16 -10.08 14.47
C VAL A 219 -0.23 -10.71 14.63
N PRO A 220 -1.30 -9.97 14.32
CA PRO A 220 -2.66 -10.50 14.34
C PRO A 220 -2.81 -11.69 13.37
N PRO A 221 -3.61 -12.71 13.70
CA PRO A 221 -3.82 -13.88 12.83
C PRO A 221 -4.28 -13.53 11.41
N GLN A 222 -5.03 -12.43 11.27
CA GLN A 222 -5.50 -11.89 9.99
C GLN A 222 -4.34 -11.55 9.03
N CYS A 223 -3.16 -11.24 9.56
CA CYS A 223 -1.98 -10.88 8.79
C CYS A 223 -1.11 -12.08 8.39
N TYR A 224 -1.37 -13.28 8.92
CA TYR A 224 -0.55 -14.46 8.64
C TYR A 224 -0.43 -14.81 7.15
N PRO A 225 -1.48 -14.63 6.31
CA PRO A 225 -1.35 -14.83 4.87
C PRO A 225 -0.31 -13.89 4.22
N LEU A 226 -0.30 -12.61 4.61
CA LEU A 226 0.70 -11.64 4.14
C LEU A 226 2.12 -11.98 4.65
N GLY A 227 2.20 -12.76 5.73
CA GLY A 227 3.43 -13.36 6.25
C GLY A 227 3.81 -14.71 5.61
N ASN A 228 3.11 -15.18 4.58
CA ASN A 228 3.32 -16.49 4.00
C ASN A 228 3.76 -16.41 2.53
N LYS A 229 4.98 -16.87 2.23
CA LYS A 229 5.52 -16.89 0.86
C LYS A 229 4.63 -17.64 -0.14
N THR A 230 3.95 -18.71 0.28
CA THR A 230 3.04 -19.47 -0.59
C THR A 230 1.83 -18.64 -0.99
N PHE A 231 1.21 -17.94 -0.02
CA PHE A 231 0.10 -17.03 -0.30
C PHE A 231 0.55 -15.88 -1.20
N LEU A 232 1.67 -15.23 -0.86
CA LEU A 232 2.20 -14.14 -1.68
C LEU A 232 2.56 -14.59 -3.10
N ASN A 233 2.97 -15.85 -3.30
CA ASN A 233 3.23 -16.39 -4.64
C ASN A 233 1.95 -16.70 -5.41
N MET A 234 0.85 -17.03 -4.71
CA MET A 234 -0.46 -17.27 -5.32
C MET A 234 -1.04 -15.97 -5.87
N VAL A 235 -1.04 -14.91 -5.05
CA VAL A 235 -1.51 -13.57 -5.45
C VAL A 235 -0.61 -12.95 -6.52
N ARG A 236 0.65 -13.38 -6.66
CA ARG A 236 1.57 -12.82 -7.67
C ARG A 236 1.32 -13.33 -9.08
N LYS A 237 0.71 -14.51 -9.23
CA LYS A 237 0.57 -15.15 -10.54
C LYS A 237 -0.61 -14.53 -11.28
N PRO A 238 -0.47 -14.24 -12.59
CA PRO A 238 -1.62 -13.95 -13.42
C PRO A 238 -2.61 -15.10 -13.30
N ARG A 239 -3.88 -14.80 -13.00
CA ARG A 239 -4.92 -15.82 -13.13
C ARG A 239 -5.04 -16.12 -14.61
N GLN A 240 -4.69 -17.34 -15.02
CA GLN A 240 -5.01 -17.81 -16.35
C GLN A 240 -6.54 -17.78 -16.47
N GLN A 241 -7.06 -16.85 -17.27
CA GLN A 241 -8.46 -16.85 -17.66
C GLN A 241 -8.68 -18.11 -18.49
N TYR A 242 -9.53 -19.01 -18.00
CA TYR A 242 -10.05 -20.17 -18.72
C TYR A 242 -11.25 -19.74 -19.56
#